data_AF-A0A7K2Q4A4-F1
#
_entry.id   AF-A0A7K2Q4A4-F1
#
_cell.length_a   1.000
_cell.length_b   1.000
_cell.length_c   1.000
_cell.angle_alpha   90.00
_cell.angle_beta   90.00
_cell.angle_gamma   90.00
#
_symmetry.space_group_name_H-M   'P 1'
#
loop_
_entity.id
_entity.type
_entity.pdbx_description
1 polymer ?
#
loop_
_entity_poly.entity_id
_entity_poly.type
_entity_poly.pdbx_seq_one_letter_code
_entity_poly.pdbx_strand_id
1 'polypeptide(L)' 'MPALPEGPGPLSFGQQRLWLLDRLQPGRPDYNMPGAVRLSGELDADAALGALKDVVTRHEVLRSRIEET' A
#
# COMPACT_ATOMS: atom_id res chain seq x y z
N MET A 1 6.84 23.09 -0.56
CA MET A 1 6.08 21.99 0.09
C MET A 1 6.67 21.76 1.47
N PRO A 2 5.88 21.58 2.54
CA PRO A 2 6.45 21.22 3.83
C PRO A 2 7.11 19.85 3.70
N ALA A 3 8.31 19.70 4.27
CA ALA A 3 9.00 18.42 4.35
C ALA A 3 8.13 17.43 5.14
N LEU A 4 8.03 16.19 4.65
CA LEU A 4 7.46 15.10 5.45
C LEU A 4 8.34 14.90 6.69
N PRO A 5 7.77 14.64 7.87
CA PRO A 5 8.55 14.45 9.09
C PRO A 5 9.54 13.30 8.92
N GLU A 6 10.79 13.52 9.32
CA GLU A 6 11.84 12.50 9.27
C GLU A 6 11.66 11.52 10.44
N GLY A 7 10.91 10.43 10.21
CA GLY A 7 10.72 9.34 11.16
C GLY A 7 9.35 8.67 11.02
N PRO A 8 9.16 7.45 11.56
CA PRO A 8 7.84 6.81 11.56
C PRO A 8 6.82 7.69 12.30
N GLY A 9 5.83 8.18 11.56
CA GLY A 9 4.69 8.89 12.14
C GLY A 9 3.74 7.93 12.87
N PRO A 10 2.98 8.40 13.87
CA PRO A 10 2.00 7.55 14.54
C PRO A 10 0.94 7.09 13.55
N LEU A 11 0.50 5.84 13.69
CA LEU A 11 -0.65 5.32 12.95
C LEU A 11 -1.89 6.17 13.26
N SER A 12 -2.66 6.47 12.22
CA SER A 12 -4.02 6.99 12.40
C SER A 12 -4.89 5.99 13.18
N PHE A 13 -5.97 6.46 13.80
CA PHE A 13 -6.88 5.59 14.55
C PHE A 13 -7.42 4.41 13.71
N GLY A 14 -7.72 4.65 12.43
CA GLY A 14 -8.14 3.60 11.51
C GLY A 14 -7.07 2.54 11.26
N GLN A 15 -5.81 2.96 11.09
CA GLN A 15 -4.67 2.05 10.95
C GLN A 15 -4.42 1.25 12.24
N GLN A 16 -4.49 1.88 13.43
CA GLN A 16 -4.35 1.19 14.71
C GLN A 16 -5.42 0.11 14.90
N ARG A 17 -6.67 0.41 14.55
CA ARG A 17 -7.77 -0.55 14.62
C ARG A 17 -7.55 -1.75 13.70
N LEU A 18 -7.17 -1.51 12.44
CA LEU A 18 -6.88 -2.60 11.49
C LEU A 18 -5.67 -3.43 11.95
N TRP A 19 -4.63 -2.79 12.47
CA TRP A 19 -3.47 -3.47 13.03
C TRP A 19 -3.84 -4.38 14.21
N LEU A 20 -4.68 -3.90 15.14
CA LEU A 20 -5.18 -4.73 16.25
C LEU A 20 -5.96 -5.94 15.73
N LEU A 21 -6.81 -5.76 14.72
CA LEU A 21 -7.62 -6.83 14.14
C LEU A 21 -6.75 -7.90 13.46
N ASP A 22 -5.72 -7.49 12.73
CA ASP A 22 -4.72 -8.40 12.13
C ASP A 22 -4.00 -9.22 13.20
N ARG A 23 -3.61 -8.60 14.33
CA ARG A 23 -2.97 -9.31 15.46
C ARG A 23 -3.88 -10.31 16.17
N LEU A 24 -5.19 -10.05 16.22
CA LEU A 24 -6.16 -10.97 16.81
C LEU A 24 -6.44 -12.19 15.91
N GLN A 25 -6.29 -12.02 14.59
CA GLN A 25 -6.60 -13.06 13.60
C GLN A 25 -5.53 -13.11 12.49
N PRO A 26 -4.29 -13.50 12.82
CA PRO A 26 -3.18 -13.44 11.89
C PRO A 26 -3.41 -14.33 10.67
N GLY A 27 -3.06 -13.81 9.49
CA GLY A 27 -3.17 -14.54 8.22
C GLY A 27 -4.56 -14.56 7.60
N ARG A 28 -5.56 -13.88 8.20
CA ARG A 28 -6.88 -13.68 7.58
C ARG A 28 -6.82 -12.54 6.56
N PRO A 29 -7.33 -12.72 5.32
CA PRO A 29 -7.34 -11.68 4.30
C PRO A 29 -8.55 -10.73 4.40
N ASP A 30 -9.23 -10.67 5.56
CA ASP A 30 -10.56 -10.05 5.73
C ASP A 30 -10.59 -8.55 5.37
N TYR A 31 -9.43 -7.89 5.40
CA TYR A 31 -9.29 -6.46 5.09
C TYR A 31 -8.59 -6.20 3.74
N ASN A 32 -8.34 -7.23 2.94
CA ASN A 32 -7.86 -7.08 1.57
C ASN A 32 -9.00 -6.54 0.68
N MET A 33 -8.71 -5.49 -0.09
CA MET A 33 -9.63 -4.93 -1.07
C MET A 33 -9.06 -5.13 -2.48
N PRO A 34 -9.16 -6.35 -3.06
CA PRO A 34 -8.62 -6.62 -4.39
C PRO A 34 -9.43 -5.89 -5.46
N GLY A 35 -8.73 -5.38 -6.47
CA GLY A 35 -9.31 -4.81 -7.69
C GLY A 35 -8.61 -5.38 -8.92
N ALA A 36 -9.35 -5.45 -10.04
CA ALA A 36 -8.81 -5.91 -11.32
C ALA A 36 -9.35 -5.03 -12.46
N VAL A 37 -8.51 -4.78 -13.46
CA VAL A 37 -8.85 -4.03 -14.67
C VAL A 37 -8.63 -4.93 -15.88
N ARG A 38 -9.60 -4.95 -16.80
CA ARG A 38 -9.47 -5.64 -18.08
C ARG A 38 -8.95 -4.67 -19.13
N LEU A 39 -7.78 -4.97 -19.69
CA LEU A 39 -7.24 -4.27 -20.85
C LEU A 39 -7.55 -5.10 -22.11
N SER A 40 -7.85 -4.41 -23.21
CA SER A 40 -8.16 -5.02 -24.50
C SER A 40 -7.20 -4.48 -25.56
N GLY A 41 -6.63 -5.35 -26.38
CA GLY A 41 -5.62 -5.00 -27.38
C GLY A 41 -4.24 -5.55 -27.03
N GLU A 42 -3.22 -5.14 -27.78
CA GLU A 42 -1.83 -5.49 -27.51
C GLU A 42 -1.34 -4.75 -26.25
N LEU A 43 -0.71 -5.49 -25.33
CA LEU A 43 -0.13 -4.96 -24.11
C LEU A 43 1.39 -5.10 -24.19
N ASP A 44 2.08 -3.96 -24.13
CA ASP A 44 3.51 -3.94 -23.84
C ASP A 44 3.70 -4.16 -22.32
N ALA A 45 4.16 -5.35 -21.96
CA ALA A 45 4.34 -5.75 -20.57
C ALA A 45 5.44 -4.96 -19.85
N ASP A 46 6.51 -4.59 -20.56
CA ASP A 46 7.62 -3.84 -19.98
C ASP A 46 7.21 -2.39 -19.70
N ALA A 47 6.48 -1.77 -20.63
CA ALA A 47 5.90 -0.45 -20.44
C ALA A 47 4.87 -0.45 -19.29
N ALA A 48 4.01 -1.47 -19.20
CA ALA A 48 3.04 -1.60 -18.12
C ALA A 48 3.72 -1.75 -16.75
N LEU A 49 4.78 -2.56 -16.66
CA LEU A 49 5.57 -2.70 -15.44
C LEU A 49 6.27 -1.39 -15.06
N GLY A 50 6.79 -0.65 -16.04
CA GLY A 50 7.35 0.69 -15.84
C GLY A 50 6.33 1.64 -15.22
N ALA A 51 5.13 1.73 -15.80
CA ALA A 51 4.05 2.57 -15.29
C ALA A 51 3.63 2.20 -13.85
N LEU A 52 3.56 0.90 -13.51
CA LEU A 52 3.26 0.46 -12.15
C LEU A 52 4.36 0.87 -11.16
N LYS A 53 5.64 0.75 -11.55
CA LYS A 53 6.78 1.21 -10.72
C LYS A 53 6.72 2.71 -10.47
N ASP A 54 6.32 3.49 -11.47
CA ASP A 54 6.16 4.95 -11.34
C ASP A 54 5.04 5.30 -10.35
N VAL A 55 3.91 4.57 -10.40
CA VAL A 55 2.82 4.73 -9.42
C VAL A 55 3.31 4.44 -8.00
N VAL A 56 4.02 3.33 -7.78
CA VAL A 56 4.57 2.98 -6.45
C VAL A 56 5.57 4.03 -5.96
N THR A 57 6.42 4.54 -6.86
CA THR A 57 7.41 5.56 -6.51
C THR A 57 6.73 6.86 -6.09
N ARG A 58 5.72 7.30 -6.84
CA ARG A 58 4.97 8.55 -6.61
C ARG A 58 4.13 8.53 -5.34
N HIS A 59 3.60 7.39 -4.91
CA HIS A 59 2.68 7.28 -3.78
C HIS A 59 3.38 6.70 -2.56
N GLU A 60 3.61 7.54 -1.54
CA GLU A 60 4.26 7.15 -0.29
C GLU A 60 3.57 5.97 0.41
N VAL A 61 2.23 5.97 0.45
CA VAL A 61 1.43 4.92 1.12
C VAL A 61 1.72 3.51 0.61
N LEU A 62 2.12 3.35 -0.67
CA LEU A 62 2.47 2.05 -1.26
C LEU A 62 3.88 1.58 -0.86
N ARG A 63 4.66 2.44 -0.21
CA ARG A 63 6.03 2.16 0.28
C ARG A 63 6.12 2.20 1.80
N SER A 64 5.01 2.41 2.50
CA SER A 64 4.95 2.43 3.95
C SER A 64 4.91 1.01 4.52
N ARG A 65 5.49 0.83 5.71
CA ARG A 65 5.37 -0.38 6.52
C ARG A 65 5.01 -0.02 7.96
N ILE A 66 4.37 -0.95 8.66
CA ILE A 66 4.14 -0.85 10.11
C ILE A 66 5.30 -1.56 10.80
N GLU A 67 5.89 -0.93 11.80
CA GLU A 67 6.97 -1.50 12.62
C GLU A 67 6.46 -1.70 14.05
N GLU A 68 6.81 -2.84 14.66
CA GLU A 68 6.69 -3.05 16.10
C GLU A 68 8.02 -2.60 16.75
N THR A 69 7.95 -1.58 17.59
CA THR A 69 9.06 -1.13 18.45
C THR A 69 9.01 -1.86 19.78
#